data_AF-A0A3Q2PBF4-F1
#
_entry.id   AF-A0A3Q2PBF4-F1
#
_cell.length_a   1.000
_cell.length_b   1.000
_cell.length_c   1.000
_cell.angle_alpha   90.00
_cell.angle_beta   90.00
_cell.angle_gamma   90.00
#
_symmetry.space_group_name_H-M   'P 1'
#
loop_
_entity.id
_entity.type
_entity.pdbx_description
1 polymer ?
#
loop_
_entity_poly.entity_id
_entity_poly.type
_entity_poly.pdbx_seq_one_letter_code
_entity_poly.pdbx_strand_id
1 'polypeptide(L)'
;LAARVLLEDLDLHCQTNNNKHHTSEISVKQLIVRRGQPFNITLKMAKPFNPDSDQLIMKAETGKYPSEKQGTMSLFGVPDKVECSFSAKAVWKIELQKNSVPEPTILALTITPPADTPIGEYKLSVRLRAEEKELAKLSVLFNPWCSGRFVVTLCVQHVLHQSTNKN
;
A
#
# COMPACT_ATOMS: atom_id res chain seq x y z
N LEU A 1 -28.23 -10.80 -16.54
CA LEU A 1 -27.83 -9.46 -16.10
C LEU A 1 -26.32 -9.46 -15.88
N ALA A 2 -25.55 -8.65 -16.59
CA ALA A 2 -24.12 -8.50 -16.32
C ALA A 2 -23.95 -7.77 -14.98
N ALA A 3 -23.15 -8.32 -14.07
CA ALA A 3 -22.77 -7.63 -12.84
C ALA A 3 -22.05 -6.32 -13.22
N ARG A 4 -22.57 -5.18 -12.76
CA ARG A 4 -21.95 -3.88 -12.99
C ARG A 4 -20.73 -3.78 -12.07
N VAL A 5 -19.54 -3.71 -12.66
CA VAL A 5 -18.28 -3.49 -11.93
C VAL A 5 -18.39 -2.20 -11.11
N LEU A 6 -18.23 -2.30 -9.78
CA LEU A 6 -18.40 -1.16 -8.87
C LEU A 6 -17.24 -0.14 -8.94
N LEU A 7 -16.07 -0.55 -9.44
CA LEU A 7 -14.88 0.28 -9.61
C LEU A 7 -14.65 0.60 -11.10
N GLU A 8 -14.73 1.87 -11.46
CA GLU A 8 -14.57 2.38 -12.82
C GLU A 8 -13.12 2.68 -13.17
N ASP A 9 -12.39 3.33 -12.27
CA ASP A 9 -11.03 3.81 -12.55
C ASP A 9 -10.13 3.83 -11.30
N LEU A 10 -8.82 3.85 -11.53
CA LEU A 10 -7.78 3.85 -10.50
C LEU A 10 -6.64 4.79 -10.91
N ASP A 11 -6.35 5.77 -10.05
CA ASP A 11 -5.13 6.56 -10.11
C ASP A 11 -4.19 6.18 -8.95
N LEU A 12 -3.01 5.67 -9.29
CA LEU A 12 -1.96 5.28 -8.33
C LEU A 12 -1.06 6.45 -7.92
N HIS A 13 -1.24 7.63 -8.53
CA HIS A 13 -0.39 8.80 -8.30
C HIS A 13 1.11 8.51 -8.43
N CYS A 14 1.50 7.64 -9.38
CA CYS A 14 2.86 7.08 -9.47
C CYS A 14 3.94 8.17 -9.41
N GLN A 15 3.79 9.25 -10.18
CA GLN A 15 4.77 10.35 -10.20
C GLN A 15 4.92 10.99 -8.81
N THR A 16 3.81 11.42 -8.20
CA THR A 16 3.81 12.10 -6.89
C THR A 16 4.28 11.18 -5.77
N ASN A 17 3.82 9.93 -5.77
CA ASN A 17 4.23 8.94 -4.79
C ASN A 17 5.71 8.59 -4.93
N ASN A 18 6.18 8.29 -6.13
CA ASN A 18 7.59 7.92 -6.34
C ASN A 18 8.53 9.08 -6.01
N ASN A 19 8.14 10.33 -6.28
CA ASN A 19 8.89 11.50 -5.83
C ASN A 19 8.99 11.54 -4.29
N LYS A 20 7.88 11.40 -3.57
CA LYS A 20 7.86 11.40 -2.09
C LYS A 20 8.62 10.21 -1.50
N HIS A 21 8.68 9.09 -2.21
CA HIS A 21 9.35 7.87 -1.79
C HIS A 21 10.79 7.77 -2.30
N HIS A 22 11.31 8.80 -2.98
CA HIS A 22 12.68 8.83 -3.51
C HIS A 22 12.96 7.62 -4.42
N THR A 23 12.04 7.37 -5.36
CA THR A 23 12.05 6.26 -6.33
C THR A 23 11.71 6.72 -7.75
N SER A 24 11.62 8.03 -7.99
CA SER A 24 11.30 8.62 -9.29
C SER A 24 12.35 8.35 -10.38
N GLU A 25 13.61 8.15 -9.99
CA GLU A 25 14.68 7.74 -10.92
C GLU A 25 14.57 6.27 -11.36
N ILE A 26 13.82 5.44 -10.62
CA ILE A 26 13.63 4.01 -10.94
C ILE A 26 12.49 3.84 -11.94
N SER A 27 11.36 4.51 -11.70
CA SER A 27 10.20 4.45 -12.59
C SER A 27 9.29 5.65 -12.41
N VAL A 28 8.65 6.06 -13.50
CA VAL A 28 7.54 7.02 -13.51
C VAL A 28 6.18 6.36 -13.76
N LYS A 29 6.17 5.09 -14.18
CA LYS A 29 4.95 4.35 -14.56
C LYS A 29 4.51 3.35 -13.51
N GLN A 30 5.46 2.66 -12.88
CA GLN A 30 5.19 1.68 -11.83
C GLN A 30 5.24 2.35 -10.47
N LEU A 31 4.29 2.03 -9.60
CA LEU A 31 4.29 2.50 -8.22
C LEU A 31 5.39 1.76 -7.43
N ILE A 32 6.36 2.52 -6.92
CA ILE A 32 7.47 1.99 -6.11
C ILE A 32 7.53 2.81 -4.82
N VAL A 33 7.18 2.18 -3.72
CA VAL A 33 7.09 2.81 -2.40
C VAL A 33 8.11 2.19 -1.45
N ARG A 34 8.32 2.82 -0.30
CA ARG A 34 9.18 2.35 0.77
C ARG A 34 8.35 2.08 2.01
N ARG A 35 8.62 0.94 2.65
CA ARG A 35 7.88 0.51 3.85
C ARG A 35 7.92 1.57 4.96
N GLY A 36 6.89 1.63 5.80
CA GLY A 36 6.80 2.60 6.90
C GLY A 36 6.48 4.04 6.47
N GLN A 37 6.16 4.29 5.19
CA GLN A 37 5.79 5.61 4.69
C GLN A 37 4.48 5.54 3.89
N PRO A 38 3.54 6.49 4.09
CA PRO A 38 2.27 6.52 3.38
C PRO A 38 2.43 6.83 1.89
N PHE A 39 1.50 6.32 1.08
CA PHE A 39 1.30 6.69 -0.32
C PHE A 39 -0.19 6.86 -0.61
N ASN A 40 -0.52 7.62 -1.65
CA ASN A 40 -1.91 7.97 -1.97
C ASN A 40 -2.41 7.25 -3.21
N ILE A 41 -3.67 6.83 -3.21
CA ILE A 41 -4.38 6.36 -4.41
C ILE A 41 -5.74 7.04 -4.52
N THR A 42 -6.31 7.05 -5.71
CA THR A 42 -7.68 7.49 -5.93
C THR A 42 -8.46 6.42 -6.67
N LEU A 43 -9.61 6.03 -6.12
CA LEU A 43 -10.56 5.13 -6.77
C LEU A 43 -11.75 5.92 -7.29
N LYS A 44 -12.14 5.69 -8.54
CA LYS A 44 -13.41 6.18 -9.08
C LYS A 44 -14.44 5.06 -9.06
N MET A 45 -15.53 5.29 -8.35
CA MET A 45 -16.60 4.33 -8.11
C MET A 45 -17.79 4.61 -9.02
N ALA A 46 -18.46 3.55 -9.48
CA ALA A 46 -19.70 3.68 -10.27
C ALA A 46 -20.89 4.21 -9.45
N LYS A 47 -20.78 4.16 -8.11
CA LYS A 47 -21.77 4.64 -7.17
C LYS A 47 -21.07 5.33 -5.99
N PRO A 48 -21.73 6.30 -5.33
CA PRO A 48 -21.27 6.85 -4.08
C PRO A 48 -20.90 5.77 -3.05
N PHE A 49 -19.81 5.99 -2.33
CA PHE A 49 -19.40 5.15 -1.21
C PHE A 49 -19.78 5.82 0.11
N ASN A 50 -20.54 5.11 0.94
CA ASN A 50 -20.92 5.59 2.26
C ASN A 50 -20.21 4.76 3.35
N PRO A 51 -19.24 5.32 4.10
CA PRO A 51 -18.50 4.56 5.12
C PRO A 51 -19.36 4.06 6.31
N ASP A 52 -20.59 4.56 6.46
CA ASP A 52 -21.52 4.09 7.49
C ASP A 52 -22.23 2.78 7.08
N SER A 53 -22.39 2.52 5.78
CA SER A 53 -23.13 1.37 5.24
C SER A 53 -22.31 0.45 4.32
N ASP A 54 -21.26 0.98 3.70
CA ASP A 54 -20.35 0.26 2.82
C ASP A 54 -19.03 -0.04 3.52
N GLN A 55 -18.38 -1.13 3.10
CA GLN A 55 -17.05 -1.51 3.55
C GLN A 55 -16.16 -1.78 2.35
N LEU A 56 -15.03 -1.07 2.29
CA LEU A 56 -13.95 -1.27 1.35
C LEU A 56 -12.85 -2.07 2.04
N ILE A 57 -12.58 -3.29 1.57
CA ILE A 57 -11.49 -4.13 2.07
C ILE A 57 -10.40 -4.18 1.02
N MET A 58 -9.18 -3.87 1.40
CA MET A 58 -8.00 -4.01 0.57
C MET A 58 -7.17 -5.20 1.03
N LYS A 59 -6.56 -5.86 0.07
CA LYS A 59 -5.69 -7.00 0.27
C LYS A 59 -4.36 -6.76 -0.42
N ALA A 60 -3.28 -6.73 0.35
CA ALA A 60 -1.92 -6.67 -0.15
C ALA A 60 -1.25 -8.04 0.02
N GLU A 61 -0.77 -8.63 -1.07
CA GLU A 61 -0.16 -9.97 -1.09
C GLU A 61 1.22 -9.93 -1.75
N THR A 62 2.20 -10.63 -1.17
CA THR A 62 3.51 -10.84 -1.79
C THR A 62 3.97 -12.30 -1.67
N GLY A 63 4.81 -12.72 -2.60
CA GLY A 63 5.36 -14.08 -2.67
C GLY A 63 4.37 -15.13 -3.15
N LYS A 64 4.84 -16.39 -3.22
CA LYS A 64 4.09 -17.52 -3.78
C LYS A 64 2.98 -18.04 -2.85
N TYR A 65 3.19 -17.92 -1.54
CA TYR A 65 2.26 -18.40 -0.51
C TYR A 65 1.98 -17.28 0.52
N PRO A 66 1.18 -16.26 0.15
CA PRO A 66 0.86 -15.15 1.05
C PRO A 66 0.14 -15.63 2.31
N SER A 67 0.50 -15.09 3.48
CA SER A 67 -0.21 -15.35 4.73
C SER A 67 -0.09 -14.19 5.71
N GLU A 68 -1.16 -13.95 6.49
CA GLU A 68 -1.16 -12.92 7.54
C GLU A 68 -0.13 -13.22 8.63
N LYS A 69 0.00 -14.51 9.02
CA LYS A 69 0.94 -14.97 10.05
C LYS A 69 2.40 -14.67 9.72
N GLN A 70 2.75 -14.69 8.43
CA GLN A 70 4.10 -14.39 7.95
C GLN A 70 4.28 -12.91 7.57
N GLY A 71 3.21 -12.10 7.59
CA GLY A 71 3.22 -10.71 7.14
C GLY A 71 3.33 -10.54 5.62
N THR A 72 3.16 -11.62 4.85
CA THR A 72 3.17 -11.62 3.38
C THR A 72 1.78 -11.41 2.78
N MET A 73 0.74 -11.40 3.61
CA MET A 73 -0.61 -10.95 3.28
C MET A 73 -1.12 -9.99 4.34
N SER A 74 -1.78 -8.91 3.94
CA SER A 74 -2.48 -8.01 4.86
C SER A 74 -3.86 -7.68 4.33
N LEU A 75 -4.87 -7.80 5.20
CA LEU A 75 -6.22 -7.29 5.00
C LEU A 75 -6.40 -6.03 5.83
N PHE A 76 -6.99 -4.99 5.24
CA PHE A 76 -7.18 -3.69 5.87
C PHE A 76 -8.26 -2.93 5.11
N GLY A 77 -8.96 -1.97 5.72
CA GLY A 77 -10.10 -1.36 5.05
C GLY A 77 -10.68 -0.12 5.69
N VAL A 78 -11.68 0.45 5.00
CA VAL A 78 -12.47 1.60 5.46
C VAL A 78 -13.95 1.19 5.49
N PRO A 79 -14.67 1.40 6.61
CA PRO A 79 -14.15 1.79 7.91
C PRO A 79 -13.21 0.72 8.50
N ASP A 80 -12.40 1.11 9.50
CA ASP A 80 -11.41 0.25 10.17
C ASP A 80 -12.10 -0.81 11.07
N LYS A 81 -12.75 -1.77 10.41
CA LYS A 81 -13.54 -2.87 10.99
C LYS A 81 -13.22 -4.19 10.29
N VAL A 82 -12.06 -4.26 9.63
CA VAL A 82 -11.64 -5.47 8.92
C VAL A 82 -11.01 -6.43 9.91
N GLU A 83 -11.66 -7.58 10.11
CA GLU A 83 -11.13 -8.64 10.95
C GLU A 83 -9.87 -9.24 10.32
N CYS A 84 -8.76 -9.19 11.06
CA CYS A 84 -7.51 -9.83 10.70
C CYS A 84 -7.32 -11.08 11.56
N SER A 85 -6.47 -12.01 11.12
CA SER A 85 -6.03 -13.12 11.97
C SER A 85 -5.40 -12.59 13.28
N PHE A 86 -5.67 -13.24 14.42
CA PHE A 86 -4.98 -12.94 15.69
C PHE A 86 -3.45 -13.03 15.60
N SER A 87 -2.94 -13.77 14.62
CA SER A 87 -1.50 -13.93 14.38
C SER A 87 -0.95 -13.01 13.28
N ALA A 88 -1.77 -12.08 12.76
CA ALA A 88 -1.40 -11.20 11.68
C ALA A 88 -0.19 -10.33 12.02
N LYS A 89 0.75 -10.23 11.09
CA LYS A 89 1.93 -9.38 11.15
C LYS A 89 1.92 -8.38 10.01
N ALA A 90 2.68 -7.29 10.17
CA ALA A 90 2.84 -6.27 9.15
C ALA A 90 1.50 -5.79 8.56
N VAL A 91 0.50 -5.52 9.41
CA VAL A 91 -0.83 -5.07 8.99
C VAL A 91 -0.75 -3.65 8.44
N TRP A 92 -1.14 -3.47 7.18
CA TRP A 92 -1.17 -2.19 6.49
C TRP A 92 -2.33 -1.34 7.02
N LYS A 93 -2.20 -0.03 6.93
CA LYS A 93 -3.26 0.92 7.30
C LYS A 93 -3.82 1.61 6.08
N ILE A 94 -5.09 2.00 6.15
CA ILE A 94 -5.76 2.81 5.14
C ILE A 94 -6.61 3.87 5.81
N GLU A 95 -6.57 5.08 5.24
CA GLU A 95 -7.31 6.23 5.72
C GLU A 95 -8.03 6.91 4.55
N LEU A 96 -9.28 7.28 4.77
CA LEU A 96 -10.03 8.12 3.84
C LEU A 96 -9.63 9.58 4.05
N GLN A 97 -9.23 10.28 2.99
CA GLN A 97 -8.85 11.68 3.07
C GLN A 97 -10.10 12.55 3.25
N LYS A 98 -10.28 13.13 4.45
CA LYS A 98 -11.54 13.75 4.87
C LYS A 98 -11.94 15.04 4.15
N ASN A 99 -11.10 15.63 3.29
CA ASN A 99 -11.29 17.02 2.83
C ASN A 99 -11.00 17.27 1.33
N SER A 100 -10.98 16.25 0.47
CA SER A 100 -10.27 16.39 -0.81
C SER A 100 -11.09 16.19 -2.07
N VAL A 101 -12.35 15.74 -2.01
CA VAL A 101 -13.11 15.51 -3.24
C VAL A 101 -14.54 16.04 -3.15
N PRO A 102 -14.98 16.91 -4.08
CA PRO A 102 -16.36 17.39 -4.15
C PRO A 102 -17.37 16.29 -4.53
N GLU A 103 -16.89 15.16 -5.04
CA GLU A 103 -17.71 14.12 -5.63
C GLU A 103 -17.79 12.86 -4.77
N PRO A 104 -19.00 12.37 -4.45
CA PRO A 104 -19.19 11.22 -3.57
C PRO A 104 -18.77 9.87 -4.19
N THR A 105 -18.48 9.86 -5.49
CA THR A 105 -18.02 8.70 -6.27
C THR A 105 -16.49 8.57 -6.30
N ILE A 106 -15.74 9.55 -5.81
CA ILE A 106 -14.28 9.53 -5.83
C ILE A 106 -13.76 9.31 -4.41
N LEU A 107 -12.94 8.28 -4.24
CA LEU A 107 -12.32 7.92 -2.97
C LEU A 107 -10.83 8.20 -3.00
N ALA A 108 -10.40 9.27 -2.32
CA ALA A 108 -9.00 9.56 -2.08
C ALA A 108 -8.54 8.82 -0.81
N LEU A 109 -7.58 7.92 -0.98
CA LEU A 109 -7.13 7.00 0.07
C LEU A 109 -5.65 7.19 0.33
N THR A 110 -5.26 7.18 1.60
CA THR A 110 -3.88 7.11 2.04
C THR A 110 -3.62 5.70 2.58
N ILE A 111 -2.62 5.00 2.03
CA ILE A 111 -2.25 3.64 2.43
C ILE A 111 -0.86 3.69 3.06
N THR A 112 -0.69 3.02 4.20
CA THR A 112 0.60 2.97 4.91
C THR A 112 1.01 1.52 5.15
N PRO A 113 2.02 0.99 4.43
CA PRO A 113 2.69 -0.24 4.83
C PRO A 113 3.48 0.02 6.12
N PRO A 114 3.45 -0.87 7.13
CA PRO A 114 4.27 -0.71 8.33
C PRO A 114 5.78 -0.85 8.03
N ALA A 115 6.62 -0.39 8.96
CA ALA A 115 8.07 -0.34 8.78
C ALA A 115 8.73 -1.74 8.73
N ASP A 116 8.05 -2.77 9.20
CA ASP A 116 8.47 -4.17 9.20
C ASP A 116 7.88 -4.99 8.04
N THR A 117 7.12 -4.37 7.12
CA THR A 117 6.60 -5.03 5.92
C THR A 117 7.73 -5.68 5.10
N PRO A 118 7.53 -6.93 4.63
CA PRO A 118 8.44 -7.57 3.70
C PRO A 118 8.68 -6.74 2.45
N ILE A 119 9.91 -6.79 1.92
CA ILE A 119 10.29 -6.09 0.70
C ILE A 119 10.00 -7.00 -0.49
N GLY A 120 9.49 -6.43 -1.58
CA GLY A 120 9.22 -7.17 -2.81
C GLY A 120 8.06 -6.60 -3.62
N GLU A 121 7.67 -7.35 -4.64
CA GLU A 121 6.48 -7.04 -5.43
C GLU A 121 5.22 -7.48 -4.70
N TYR A 122 4.23 -6.60 -4.68
CA TYR A 122 2.93 -6.82 -4.10
C TYR A 122 1.86 -6.75 -5.16
N LYS A 123 0.87 -7.63 -5.04
CA LYS A 123 -0.42 -7.49 -5.70
C LYS A 123 -1.37 -6.80 -4.72
N LEU A 124 -2.00 -5.72 -5.16
CA LEU A 124 -3.02 -5.01 -4.41
C LEU A 124 -4.38 -5.30 -5.04
N SER A 125 -5.30 -5.81 -4.24
CA SER A 125 -6.69 -6.06 -4.63
C SER A 125 -7.64 -5.30 -3.72
N VAL A 126 -8.82 -4.99 -4.25
CA VAL A 126 -9.93 -4.42 -3.49
C VAL A 126 -11.11 -5.36 -3.53
N ARG A 127 -11.79 -5.48 -2.40
CA ARG A 127 -13.09 -6.12 -2.26
C ARG A 127 -14.09 -5.09 -1.78
N LEU A 128 -15.17 -4.96 -2.53
CA LEU A 128 -16.32 -4.13 -2.18
C LEU A 128 -17.57 -5.01 -2.29
N ARG A 129 -18.29 -5.20 -1.18
CA ARG A 129 -19.45 -6.11 -1.10
C ARG A 129 -19.04 -7.55 -1.51
N ALA A 130 -19.68 -8.10 -2.54
CA ALA A 130 -19.41 -9.44 -3.05
C ALA A 130 -18.37 -9.49 -4.18
N GLU A 131 -17.86 -8.33 -4.62
CA GLU A 131 -16.93 -8.24 -5.75
C GLU A 131 -15.50 -8.03 -5.25
N GLU A 132 -14.56 -8.84 -5.73
CA GLU A 132 -13.13 -8.67 -5.56
C GLU A 132 -12.47 -8.40 -6.92
N LYS A 133 -11.57 -7.41 -6.96
CA LYS A 133 -10.87 -6.98 -8.18
C LYS A 133 -9.42 -6.67 -7.88
N GLU A 134 -8.51 -7.16 -8.71
CA GLU A 134 -7.10 -6.74 -8.68
C GLU A 134 -7.00 -5.28 -9.14
N LEU A 135 -6.35 -4.44 -8.34
CA LEU A 135 -6.14 -3.02 -8.63
C LEU A 135 -4.85 -2.82 -9.41
N ALA A 136 -3.74 -3.30 -8.84
CA ALA A 136 -2.41 -2.98 -9.34
C ALA A 136 -1.34 -3.92 -8.76
N LYS A 137 -0.16 -3.85 -9.37
CA LYS A 137 1.09 -4.33 -8.80
C LYS A 137 1.95 -3.15 -8.37
N LEU A 138 2.56 -3.25 -7.21
CA LEU A 138 3.50 -2.24 -6.68
C LEU A 138 4.74 -2.91 -6.11
N SER A 139 5.86 -2.18 -6.05
CA SER A 139 7.06 -2.63 -5.36
C SER A 139 7.20 -1.91 -4.02
N VAL A 140 7.48 -2.66 -2.96
CA VAL A 140 7.80 -2.12 -1.63
C VAL A 140 9.28 -2.33 -1.38
N LEU A 141 10.01 -1.25 -1.10
CA LEU A 141 11.44 -1.25 -0.82
C LEU A 141 11.74 -0.95 0.66
N PHE A 142 13.01 -1.17 1.04
CA PHE A 142 13.54 -0.67 2.30
C PHE A 142 13.43 0.86 2.37
N ASN A 143 13.18 1.38 3.57
CA ASN A 143 13.10 2.82 3.84
C ASN A 143 14.18 3.29 4.83
N PRO A 144 15.31 3.84 4.36
CA PRO A 144 16.33 4.41 5.23
C PRO A 144 15.90 5.72 5.92
N TRP A 145 14.81 6.34 5.47
CA TRP A 145 14.26 7.58 6.03
C TRP A 145 13.18 7.34 7.10
N CYS A 146 12.78 6.08 7.32
CA CYS A 146 11.80 5.74 8.35
C CYS A 146 12.48 5.75 9.74
N SER A 147 12.02 6.63 10.63
CA SER A 147 12.52 6.76 12.01
C SER A 147 12.07 5.62 12.94
N GLY A 148 11.29 4.66 12.44
CA GLY A 148 10.79 3.51 13.20
C GLY A 148 11.81 2.36 13.32
N ARG A 149 12.44 2.25 14.49
CA ARG A 149 13.15 1.09 15.06
C ARG A 149 14.13 0.29 14.14
N PHE A 150 15.41 0.54 14.37
CA PHE A 150 16.56 -0.40 14.30
C PHE A 150 16.92 -1.09 12.97
N VAL A 151 17.27 -0.34 11.90
CA VAL A 151 18.18 -0.88 10.86
C VAL A 151 19.14 0.17 10.27
N VAL A 152 19.21 1.40 10.81
CA VAL A 152 20.08 2.44 10.19
C VAL A 152 21.52 2.39 10.70
N THR A 153 21.80 1.87 11.89
CA THR A 153 23.17 1.93 12.43
C THR A 153 24.09 0.81 11.89
N LEU A 154 23.58 -0.39 11.60
CA LEU A 154 24.42 -1.53 11.18
C LEU A 154 24.62 -1.62 9.66
N CYS A 155 23.68 -1.17 8.84
CA CYS A 155 23.79 -1.30 7.38
C CYS A 155 24.69 -0.21 6.77
N VAL A 156 24.68 1.00 7.32
CA VAL A 156 25.49 2.12 6.79
C VAL A 156 26.99 1.89 7.07
N GLN A 157 27.36 1.29 8.21
CA GLN A 157 28.76 0.93 8.47
C GLN A 157 29.28 -0.14 7.51
N HIS A 158 28.47 -1.15 7.17
CA HIS A 158 28.93 -2.20 6.25
C HIS A 158 29.08 -1.72 4.80
N VAL A 159 28.22 -0.81 4.34
CA VAL A 159 28.32 -0.24 2.98
C VAL A 159 29.48 0.76 2.87
N LEU A 160 29.75 1.56 3.91
CA LEU A 160 30.87 2.51 3.89
C LEU A 160 32.23 1.83 4.07
N HIS A 161 32.33 0.73 4.84
CA HIS A 161 33.61 0.04 5.04
C HIS A 161 34.13 -0.70 3.79
N GLN A 162 33.23 -1.07 2.87
CA GLN A 162 33.65 -1.67 1.58
C GLN A 162 34.12 -0.63 0.56
N SER A 163 33.88 0.66 0.79
CA SER A 163 34.35 1.74 -0.10
C SER A 163 35.73 2.28 0.30
N THR A 164 36.14 2.13 1.57
CA THR A 164 37.44 2.62 2.06
C THR A 164 38.56 1.57 2.06
N ASN A 165 38.30 0.34 1.62
CA ASN A 165 39.30 -0.74 1.56
C ASN A 165 39.67 -1.15 0.13
N LYS A 166 39.53 -0.21 -0.81
CA LYS A 166 40.17 -0.21 -2.11
C LYS A 166 40.91 1.11 -2.29
N ASN A 167 42.00 1.26 -1.57
CA ASN A 167 43.18 2.04 -1.93
C ASN A 167 44.36 1.56 -1.09
#